data_AF-A0A1W9LGS5-F1
#
_entry.id   AF-A0A1W9LGS5-F1
#
_cell.length_a   1.000
_cell.length_b   1.000
_cell.length_c   1.000
_cell.angle_alpha   90.00
_cell.angle_beta   90.00
_cell.angle_gamma   90.00
#
_symmetry.space_group_name_H-M   'P 1'
#
loop_
_entity.id
_entity.type
_entity.pdbx_description
1 polymer ?
#
loop_
_entity_poly.entity_id
_entity_poly.type
_entity_poly.pdbx_seq_one_letter_code
_entity_poly.pdbx_strand_id
1 'polypeptide(L)'
;MIRLFMEKHILKNRALIIKEGKYFHDFMWLLMKPKNTGAEWTIEEKKQLKSHFKHLSLYMPALIIFALPLGTLLLPILTGVLDRREKDRMK
;
A
#
# COMPACT_ATOMS: atom_id res chain seq x y z
N MET A 1 0.86 -8.51 26.53
CA MET A 1 1.84 -7.40 26.41
C MET A 1 1.78 -6.69 25.05
N ILE A 2 1.91 -7.39 23.91
CA ILE A 2 1.91 -6.78 22.56
C ILE A 2 0.64 -5.97 22.27
N ARG A 3 -0.55 -6.48 22.65
CA ARG A 3 -1.82 -5.78 22.43
C ARG A 3 -1.90 -4.41 23.11
N LEU A 4 -1.54 -4.34 24.39
CA LEU A 4 -1.56 -3.09 25.17
C LEU A 4 -0.57 -2.06 24.62
N PHE A 5 0.59 -2.54 24.16
CA PHE A 5 1.57 -1.71 23.47
C PHE A 5 0.99 -1.15 22.16
N MET A 6 0.38 -1.99 21.32
CA MET A 6 -0.24 -1.54 20.06
C MET A 6 -1.38 -0.56 20.30
N GLU A 7 -2.30 -0.84 21.22
CA GLU A 7 -3.41 0.06 21.58
C GLU A 7 -2.90 1.43 22.02
N LYS A 8 -1.89 1.47 22.88
CA LYS A 8 -1.25 2.72 23.33
C LYS A 8 -0.65 3.51 22.18
N HIS A 9 0.06 2.84 21.27
CA HIS A 9 0.69 3.49 20.12
C HIS A 9 -0.32 3.95 19.06
N ILE A 10 -1.41 3.21 18.86
CA ILE A 10 -2.50 3.58 17.96
C ILE A 10 -3.23 4.82 18.50
N LEU A 11 -3.56 4.83 19.79
CA LEU A 11 -4.24 5.98 20.42
C LEU A 11 -3.36 7.23 20.38
N LYS A 12 -2.06 7.10 20.70
CA LYS A 12 -1.09 8.20 20.64
C LYS A 12 -0.97 8.81 19.25
N ASN A 13 -1.09 8.00 18.20
CA ASN A 13 -0.90 8.43 16.81
C ASN A 13 -2.19 8.48 15.98
N ARG A 14 -3.37 8.49 16.63
CA ARG A 14 -4.68 8.40 15.97
C ARG A 14 -4.85 9.40 14.82
N ALA A 15 -4.46 10.66 15.06
CA ALA A 15 -4.58 11.72 14.06
C ALA A 15 -3.72 11.44 12.82
N LEU A 16 -2.49 10.96 13.02
CA LEU A 16 -1.60 10.55 11.93
C LEU A 16 -2.20 9.37 11.17
N ILE A 17 -2.69 8.34 11.86
CA ILE A 17 -3.27 7.15 11.23
C ILE A 17 -4.48 7.51 10.36
N ILE A 18 -5.36 8.39 10.83
CA ILE A 18 -6.52 8.86 10.06
C ILE A 18 -6.09 9.66 8.85
N LYS A 19 -5.11 10.57 9.02
CA LYS A 19 -4.57 11.37 7.92
C LYS A 19 -3.96 10.49 6.84
N GLU A 20 -3.12 9.53 7.22
CA GLU A 20 -2.53 8.58 6.27
C GLU A 20 -3.61 7.69 5.65
N GLY A 21 -4.61 7.23 6.42
CA GLY A 21 -5.74 6.46 5.89
C GLY A 21 -6.50 7.19 4.78
N LYS A 22 -6.78 8.49 4.95
CA LYS A 22 -7.39 9.32 3.91
C LYS A 22 -6.47 9.46 2.69
N TYR A 23 -5.18 9.70 2.92
CA TYR A 23 -4.19 9.78 1.86
C TYR A 23 -4.14 8.50 0.99
N PHE A 24 -4.19 7.33 1.64
CA PHE A 24 -4.23 6.05 0.96
C PHE A 24 -5.55 5.80 0.21
N HIS A 25 -6.67 6.27 0.75
CA HIS A 25 -7.97 6.18 0.07
C HIS A 25 -7.95 6.92 -1.27
N ASP A 26 -7.51 8.19 -1.25
CA ASP A 26 -7.44 9.04 -2.44
C ASP A 26 -6.44 8.46 -3.47
N PHE A 27 -5.29 7.97 -3.00
CA PHE A 27 -4.32 7.27 -3.85
C PHE A 27 -4.93 6.04 -4.53
N MET A 28 -5.60 5.16 -3.77
CA MET A 28 -6.18 3.93 -4.30
C MET A 28 -7.30 4.22 -5.30
N TRP A 29 -8.14 5.23 -5.04
CA TRP A 29 -9.15 5.67 -5.98
C TRP A 29 -8.54 6.12 -7.31
N LEU A 30 -7.51 6.97 -7.24
CA LEU A 30 -6.85 7.50 -8.42
C LEU A 30 -6.08 6.42 -9.20
N LEU A 31 -5.41 5.51 -8.49
CA LEU A 31 -4.68 4.37 -9.05
C LEU A 31 -5.63 3.43 -9.80
N MET A 32 -6.82 3.18 -9.25
CA MET A 32 -7.80 2.25 -9.82
C MET A 32 -8.68 2.89 -10.92
N LYS A 33 -8.66 4.22 -11.08
CA LYS A 33 -9.49 4.95 -12.06
C LYS A 33 -9.48 4.31 -13.46
N PRO A 34 -8.32 4.01 -14.10
CA PRO A 34 -8.33 3.46 -15.46
C PRO A 34 -8.98 2.08 -15.53
N LYS A 35 -8.77 1.26 -14.50
CA LYS A 35 -9.37 -0.07 -14.42
C LYS A 35 -10.88 -0.02 -14.18
N ASN A 36 -11.34 0.90 -13.32
CA ASN A 36 -12.75 0.96 -12.92
C ASN A 36 -13.63 1.71 -13.94
N THR A 37 -13.06 2.66 -14.67
CA THR A 37 -13.82 3.58 -15.54
C THR A 37 -13.43 3.48 -17.03
N GLY A 38 -12.30 2.87 -17.35
CA GLY A 38 -11.73 2.87 -18.71
C GLY A 38 -11.09 4.20 -19.12
N ALA A 39 -11.18 5.25 -18.30
CA ALA A 39 -10.61 6.55 -18.60
C ALA A 39 -9.11 6.61 -18.24
N GLU A 40 -8.30 7.17 -19.13
CA GLU A 40 -6.89 7.41 -18.85
C GLU A 40 -6.65 8.46 -17.76
N TRP A 41 -5.42 8.48 -17.24
CA TRP A 41 -4.97 9.55 -16.35
C TRP A 41 -4.62 10.81 -17.14
N THR A 42 -5.15 11.92 -16.69
CA THR A 42 -4.70 13.27 -17.06
C THR A 42 -3.28 13.53 -16.57
N ILE A 43 -2.67 14.62 -17.06
CA ILE A 43 -1.30 15.00 -16.68
C ILE A 43 -1.24 15.35 -15.20
N GLU A 44 -2.26 16.02 -14.68
CA GLU A 44 -2.42 16.42 -13.29
C GLU A 44 -2.55 15.19 -12.38
N GLU A 45 -3.37 14.21 -12.78
CA GLU A 45 -3.54 12.94 -12.08
C GLU A 45 -2.25 12.12 -12.05
N LYS A 46 -1.49 12.08 -13.16
CA LYS A 46 -0.16 11.44 -13.20
C LYS A 46 0.81 12.11 -12.23
N LYS A 47 0.78 13.44 -12.13
CA LYS A 47 1.61 14.19 -11.17
C LYS A 47 1.21 13.88 -9.73
N GLN A 48 -0.08 13.80 -9.43
CA GLN A 48 -0.59 13.40 -8.11
C GLN A 48 -0.17 11.97 -7.76
N LEU A 49 -0.35 11.01 -8.67
CA LEU A 49 0.11 9.62 -8.50
C LEU A 49 1.60 9.56 -8.17
N LYS A 50 2.44 10.29 -8.92
CA LYS A 50 3.88 10.34 -8.65
C LYS A 50 4.19 10.87 -7.25
N SER A 51 3.45 11.87 -6.78
CA SER A 51 3.56 12.36 -5.41
C SER A 51 3.16 11.30 -4.38
N HIS A 52 2.07 10.57 -4.62
CA HIS A 52 1.62 9.46 -3.77
C HIS A 52 2.64 8.35 -3.69
N PHE A 53 3.22 7.93 -4.81
CA PHE A 53 4.29 6.92 -4.83
C PHE A 53 5.54 7.39 -4.08
N LYS A 54 5.92 8.66 -4.21
CA LYS A 54 7.05 9.22 -3.47
C LYS A 54 6.80 9.16 -1.95
N HIS A 55 5.62 9.57 -1.50
CA HIS A 55 5.24 9.49 -0.08
C HIS A 55 5.22 8.04 0.40
N LEU A 56 4.62 7.13 -0.36
CA LEU A 56 4.57 5.69 -0.05
C LEU A 56 5.96 5.05 0.05
N SER A 57 6.88 5.41 -0.85
CA SER A 57 8.24 4.86 -0.86
C SER A 57 9.01 5.09 0.44
N LEU A 58 8.67 6.16 1.19
CA LEU A 58 9.28 6.45 2.49
C LEU A 58 8.85 5.45 3.58
N TYR A 59 7.69 4.82 3.43
CA TYR A 59 7.15 3.85 4.39
C TYR A 59 7.54 2.41 4.10
N MET A 60 7.98 2.12 2.88
CA MET A 60 8.33 0.77 2.45
C MET A 60 9.81 0.57 2.09
N PRO A 61 10.80 1.00 2.93
CA PRO A 61 12.21 0.74 2.67
C PRO A 61 12.54 -0.74 2.43
N ALA A 62 11.81 -1.64 3.12
CA ALA A 62 12.03 -3.07 3.02
C ALA A 62 11.77 -3.66 1.62
N LEU A 63 11.04 -2.97 0.74
CA LEU A 63 10.82 -3.45 -0.62
C LEU A 63 12.09 -3.46 -1.46
N ILE A 64 13.14 -2.71 -1.08
CA ILE A 64 14.41 -2.72 -1.78
C ILE A 64 15.08 -4.10 -1.77
N ILE A 65 14.74 -4.95 -0.80
CA ILE A 65 15.24 -6.33 -0.70
C ILE A 65 14.89 -7.12 -1.97
N PHE A 66 13.73 -6.86 -2.59
CA PHE A 66 13.33 -7.52 -3.83
C PHE A 66 14.11 -7.05 -5.07
N ALA A 67 14.81 -5.91 -5.00
CA ALA A 67 15.66 -5.41 -6.07
C ALA A 67 17.10 -5.96 -6.02
N LEU A 68 17.47 -6.64 -4.93
CA LEU A 68 18.78 -7.28 -4.80
C LEU A 68 18.86 -8.56 -5.65
N PRO A 69 20.07 -8.99 -6.06
CA PRO A 69 20.27 -10.33 -6.58
C PRO A 69 19.71 -11.36 -5.58
N LEU A 70 18.98 -12.36 -6.07
CA LEU A 70 18.23 -13.35 -5.27
C LEU A 70 17.02 -12.82 -4.46
N GLY A 71 16.76 -11.51 -4.44
CA GLY A 71 15.60 -10.93 -3.74
C GLY A 71 14.26 -11.48 -4.23
N THR A 72 14.19 -11.88 -5.50
CA THR A 72 13.02 -12.51 -6.11
C THR A 72 12.68 -13.87 -5.49
N LEU A 73 13.63 -14.57 -4.85
CA LEU A 73 13.35 -15.82 -4.13
C LEU A 73 12.45 -15.63 -2.91
N LEU A 74 12.31 -14.39 -2.42
CA LEU A 74 11.39 -14.05 -1.34
C LEU A 74 9.96 -13.75 -1.83
N LEU A 75 9.76 -13.62 -3.16
CA LEU A 75 8.43 -13.34 -3.72
C LEU A 75 7.39 -14.41 -3.37
N PRO A 76 7.67 -15.73 -3.39
CA PRO A 76 6.70 -16.75 -2.99
C PRO A 76 6.21 -16.60 -1.55
N ILE A 77 7.10 -16.18 -0.64
CA ILE A 77 6.74 -15.90 0.75
C ILE A 77 5.84 -14.67 0.81
N LEU A 78 6.20 -13.60 0.08
CA LEU A 78 5.40 -12.39 -0.01
C LEU A 78 4.00 -12.69 -0.59
N THR A 79 3.90 -13.50 -1.64
CA THR A 79 2.63 -13.85 -2.27
C THR A 79 1.74 -14.64 -1.32
N GLY A 80 2.29 -15.57 -0.52
CA GLY A 80 1.52 -16.30 0.49
C GLY A 80 0.93 -15.40 1.58
N VAL A 81 1.58 -14.27 1.89
CA VAL A 81 1.07 -13.27 2.84
C VAL A 81 0.07 -12.32 2.19
N LEU A 82 0.31 -11.92 0.94
CA LEU A 82 -0.50 -10.93 0.21
C LEU A 82 -1.76 -11.52 -0.44
N ASP A 83 -1.79 -12.82 -0.72
CA ASP A 83 -2.94 -13.47 -1.36
C ASP A 83 -4.11 -13.67 -0.37
N ARG A 84 -4.71 -12.56 0.06
CA ARG A 84 -5.93 -12.55 0.87
C ARG A 84 -7.17 -13.00 0.09
N ARG A 85 -7.10 -13.03 -1.26
CA ARG A 85 -8.24 -13.33 -2.14
C ARG A 85 -8.29 -14.80 -2.57
N GLU A 86 -7.33 -15.62 -2.16
CA GLU A 86 -7.30 -17.05 -2.49
C GLU A 86 -8.59 -17.77 -2.04
N LYS A 87 -9.08 -17.42 -0.85
CA LYS A 87 -10.33 -18.00 -0.30
C LYS A 87 -11.59 -17.66 -1.08
N ASP A 88 -11.60 -16.55 -1.83
CA ASP A 88 -12.76 -16.11 -2.61
C ASP A 88 -12.74 -16.68 -4.04
N ARG A 89 -11.59 -17.17 -4.52
CA ARG A 89 -11.43 -17.76 -5.86
C ARG A 89 -11.58 -19.30 -5.88
N MET A 90 -11.42 -19.95 -4.73
CA MET A 90 -11.60 -21.40 -4.56
C MET A 90 -13.02 -21.80 -4.12
N LYS A 91 -13.97 -20.84 -4.15
CA LYS A 91 -15.40 -21.08 -4.01
C LYS A 91 -16.05 -21.01 -5.38
#